data_AF-A0A8H5Q7R1-F1
#
_entry.id   AF-A0A8H5Q7R1-F1
#
_cell.length_a   1.000
_cell.length_b   1.000
_cell.length_c   1.000
_cell.angle_alpha   90.00
_cell.angle_beta   90.00
_cell.angle_gamma   90.00
#
_symmetry.space_group_name_H-M   'P 1'
#
loop_
_entity.id
_entity.type
_entity.pdbx_description
1 polymer ?
#
loop_
_entity_poly.entity_id
_entity_poly.type
_entity_poly.pdbx_seq_one_letter_code
_entity_poly.pdbx_strand_id
1 'polypeptide(L)'
;MGIVQHLTSQAAKLQHLPFHYGIALLLALTYGLCRMVRPKKKHNLPVFRLRDNNVLAVLTEAYKQYPTSPFMLELPGMEMAVLPPADVDTIRGLPESVVSIKKHHYDVFLGEYTYMGTKSDEFDSAMRNVLTRNTPAVLESFTDEVEYAIFNTIGPCKDWTPIIARKAMCKVASLMSGRAFVGLPLSREPDWVEANVNYTADVSKAWMILKMIPQPIRFFVAPFLPQVRSLKRQRKNNEAKLAPLLREKQDSSSATSA
;
A
#
# COMPACT_ATOMS: atom_id res chain seq x y z
N MET A 1 -46.58 -10.96 -37.09
CA MET A 1 -46.01 -9.73 -37.68
C MET A 1 -45.24 -8.84 -36.69
N GLY A 2 -45.56 -8.82 -35.39
CA GLY A 2 -44.89 -7.91 -34.42
C GLY A 2 -43.45 -8.25 -34.01
N ILE A 3 -43.03 -9.53 -34.07
CA ILE A 3 -41.66 -9.92 -33.65
C ILE A 3 -40.61 -9.45 -34.66
N VAL A 4 -40.92 -9.47 -35.96
CA VAL A 4 -40.02 -8.99 -37.01
C VAL A 4 -39.86 -7.47 -36.94
N GLN A 5 -40.93 -6.72 -36.63
CA GLN A 5 -40.86 -5.27 -36.40
C GLN A 5 -40.08 -4.89 -35.13
N HIS A 6 -40.15 -5.72 -34.09
CA HIS A 6 -39.39 -5.48 -32.86
C HIS A 6 -37.90 -5.76 -33.04
N LEU A 7 -37.53 -6.76 -33.86
CA LEU A 7 -36.14 -7.06 -34.20
C LEU A 7 -35.53 -6.02 -35.16
N THR A 8 -36.29 -5.53 -36.14
CA THR A 8 -35.81 -4.45 -37.04
C THR A 8 -35.66 -3.11 -36.31
N SER A 9 -36.54 -2.81 -35.34
CA SER A 9 -36.42 -1.61 -34.48
C SER A 9 -35.20 -1.65 -33.56
N GLN A 10 -34.83 -2.82 -33.02
CA GLN A 10 -33.60 -2.97 -32.25
C GLN A 10 -32.34 -2.92 -33.12
N ALA A 11 -32.37 -3.50 -34.32
CA ALA A 11 -31.26 -3.40 -35.27
C ALA A 11 -31.03 -1.94 -35.73
N ALA A 12 -32.08 -1.15 -35.95
CA ALA A 12 -31.98 0.26 -36.30
C ALA A 12 -31.40 1.13 -35.16
N LYS A 13 -31.67 0.81 -33.89
CA LYS A 13 -31.05 1.48 -32.74
C LYS A 13 -29.55 1.19 -32.60
N LEU A 14 -29.10 0.01 -33.03
CA LEU A 14 -27.67 -0.33 -33.12
C LEU A 14 -26.97 0.34 -34.31
N GLN A 15 -27.72 0.67 -35.37
CA GLN A 15 -27.22 1.31 -36.60
C GLN A 15 -26.91 2.81 -36.43
N HIS A 16 -27.41 3.43 -35.36
CA HIS A 16 -27.19 4.84 -35.03
C HIS A 16 -26.23 5.05 -33.85
N LEU A 17 -25.41 4.06 -33.46
CA LEU A 17 -24.25 4.37 -32.62
C LEU A 17 -23.32 5.26 -33.46
N PRO A 18 -23.18 6.58 -33.17
CA PRO A 18 -22.50 7.47 -34.10
C PRO A 18 -21.05 6.99 -34.25
N PHE A 19 -20.63 6.86 -35.51
CA PHE A 19 -19.31 6.38 -35.95
C PHE A 19 -18.14 6.97 -35.13
N HIS A 20 -18.32 8.18 -34.61
CA HIS A 20 -17.40 8.87 -33.70
C HIS A 20 -17.13 8.13 -32.38
N TYR A 21 -18.09 7.40 -31.78
CA TYR A 21 -17.82 6.56 -30.59
C TYR A 21 -16.98 5.33 -30.94
N GLY A 22 -17.17 4.74 -32.13
CA GLY A 22 -16.34 3.65 -32.62
C GLY A 22 -14.89 4.08 -32.84
N ILE A 23 -14.69 5.26 -33.43
CA ILE A 23 -13.36 5.88 -33.59
C ILE A 23 -12.75 6.21 -32.22
N ALA A 24 -13.50 6.81 -31.30
CA ALA A 24 -13.01 7.14 -29.96
C ALA A 24 -12.60 5.88 -29.17
N LEU A 25 -13.35 4.79 -29.29
CA LEU A 25 -13.00 3.50 -28.69
C LEU A 25 -11.71 2.92 -29.30
N LEU A 26 -11.56 2.96 -30.63
CA LEU A 26 -10.35 2.52 -31.31
C LEU A 26 -9.13 3.39 -30.95
N LEU A 27 -9.29 4.71 -30.87
CA LEU A 27 -8.23 5.62 -30.43
C LEU A 27 -7.86 5.37 -28.96
N ALA A 28 -8.83 5.09 -28.09
CA ALA A 28 -8.57 4.75 -26.69
C ALA A 28 -7.88 3.38 -26.55
N LEU A 29 -8.27 2.38 -27.34
CA LEU A 29 -7.66 1.05 -27.37
C LEU A 29 -6.24 1.10 -27.93
N THR A 30 -6.03 1.82 -29.03
CA THR A 30 -4.70 2.02 -29.64
C THR A 30 -3.79 2.85 -28.73
N TYR A 31 -4.29 3.93 -28.12
CA TYR A 31 -3.56 4.67 -27.09
C TYR A 31 -3.23 3.80 -25.88
N GLY A 32 -4.17 2.95 -25.44
CA GLY A 32 -3.96 1.96 -24.38
C GLY A 32 -2.87 0.95 -24.73
N LEU A 33 -2.89 0.40 -25.94
CA LEU A 33 -1.88 -0.50 -26.49
C LEU A 33 -0.51 0.18 -26.62
N CYS A 34 -0.44 1.38 -27.20
CA CYS A 34 0.79 2.16 -27.28
C CYS A 34 1.35 2.50 -25.89
N ARG A 35 0.49 2.74 -24.90
CA ARG A 35 0.90 2.96 -23.50
C ARG A 35 1.39 1.67 -22.84
N MET A 36 0.82 0.51 -23.19
CA MET A 36 1.32 -0.81 -22.76
C MET A 36 2.70 -1.13 -23.35
N VAL A 37 3.00 -0.61 -24.55
CA VAL A 37 4.27 -0.84 -25.26
C VAL A 37 5.28 0.30 -25.02
N ARG A 38 5.00 1.27 -24.13
CA ARG A 38 5.95 2.36 -23.84
C ARG A 38 7.30 1.76 -23.40
N PRO A 39 8.38 2.00 -24.16
CA PRO A 39 9.67 1.39 -23.86
C PRO A 39 10.18 1.91 -22.51
N LYS A 40 10.77 0.99 -21.73
CA LYS A 40 11.48 1.36 -20.50
C LYS A 40 12.52 2.44 -20.81
N LYS A 41 12.72 3.39 -19.88
CA LYS A 41 13.81 4.36 -20.01
C LYS A 41 15.13 3.59 -20.17
N LYS A 42 15.84 3.83 -21.27
CA LYS A 42 17.13 3.20 -21.52
C LYS A 42 18.12 3.70 -20.47
N HIS A 43 18.73 2.78 -19.74
CA HIS A 43 19.89 3.01 -18.88
C HIS A 43 21.06 2.19 -19.42
N ASN A 44 22.28 2.60 -19.09
CA ASN A 44 23.51 1.92 -19.52
C ASN A 44 24.12 1.06 -18.39
N LEU A 45 23.34 0.79 -17.34
CA LEU A 45 23.78 -0.01 -16.19
C LEU A 45 23.62 -1.52 -16.43
N PRO A 46 24.52 -2.35 -15.85
CA PRO A 46 24.38 -3.82 -15.84
C PRO A 46 23.04 -4.23 -15.22
N VAL A 47 22.37 -5.22 -15.81
CA VAL A 47 21.06 -5.70 -15.35
C VAL A 47 21.16 -7.11 -14.82
N PHE A 48 20.77 -7.28 -13.56
CA PHE A 48 20.64 -8.57 -12.90
C PHE A 48 19.16 -8.93 -12.78
N ARG A 49 18.77 -10.01 -13.45
CA ARG A 49 17.40 -10.53 -13.42
C ARG A 49 17.29 -11.65 -12.40
N LEU A 50 16.20 -11.66 -11.64
CA LEU A 50 15.85 -12.81 -10.83
C LEU A 50 15.60 -14.04 -11.73
N ARG A 51 16.35 -15.11 -11.47
CA ARG A 51 16.10 -16.43 -12.09
C ARG A 51 15.11 -17.24 -11.24
N ASP A 52 15.14 -17.03 -9.93
CA ASP A 52 14.32 -17.63 -8.89
C ASP A 52 13.89 -16.56 -7.87
N ASN A 53 13.11 -16.92 -6.85
CA ASN A 53 12.72 -15.99 -5.78
C ASN A 53 13.86 -15.66 -4.79
N ASN A 54 15.12 -15.93 -5.14
CA ASN A 54 16.27 -15.69 -4.28
C ASN A 54 16.95 -14.35 -4.58
N VAL A 55 16.32 -13.29 -4.09
CA VAL A 55 16.84 -11.91 -4.24
C VAL A 55 18.23 -11.76 -3.63
N LEU A 56 18.49 -12.41 -2.49
CA LEU A 56 19.75 -12.29 -1.78
C LEU A 56 20.93 -12.88 -2.57
N ALA A 57 20.74 -14.04 -3.20
CA ALA A 57 21.78 -14.67 -4.01
C ALA A 57 22.15 -13.79 -5.21
N VAL A 58 21.14 -13.25 -5.91
CA VAL A 58 21.36 -12.36 -7.06
C VAL A 58 22.03 -11.05 -6.64
N LEU A 59 21.59 -10.45 -5.53
CA LEU A 59 22.22 -9.24 -4.98
C LEU A 59 23.67 -9.49 -4.56
N THR A 60 23.94 -10.62 -3.92
CA THR A 60 25.29 -10.98 -3.48
C THR A 60 26.22 -11.17 -4.69
N GLU A 61 25.74 -11.83 -5.73
CA GLU A 61 26.50 -12.01 -6.97
C GLU A 61 26.73 -10.68 -7.70
N ALA A 62 25.69 -9.86 -7.82
CA ALA A 62 25.81 -8.54 -8.42
C ALA A 62 26.80 -7.65 -7.68
N TYR A 63 26.78 -7.68 -6.35
CA TYR A 63 27.71 -6.93 -5.51
C TYR A 63 29.16 -7.42 -5.63
N LYS A 64 29.38 -8.73 -5.80
CA LYS A 64 30.73 -9.26 -6.07
C LYS A 64 31.30 -8.74 -7.39
N GLN A 65 30.45 -8.60 -8.41
CA GLN A 65 30.87 -8.11 -9.73
C GLN A 65 30.99 -6.58 -9.77
N TYR A 66 30.13 -5.86 -9.04
CA TYR A 66 30.03 -4.40 -9.03
C TYR A 66 30.02 -3.84 -7.59
N PRO A 67 31.14 -3.94 -6.83
CA PRO A 67 31.17 -3.55 -5.42
C PRO A 67 31.06 -2.05 -5.20
N THR A 68 31.55 -1.24 -6.15
CA THR A 68 31.63 0.22 -6.06
C THR A 68 30.84 0.93 -7.16
N SER A 69 30.11 0.18 -7.99
CA SER A 69 29.40 0.71 -9.14
C SER A 69 27.92 0.35 -9.08
N PRO A 70 27.02 1.25 -9.50
CA PRO A 70 25.59 0.97 -9.49
C PRO A 70 25.23 -0.09 -10.54
N PHE A 71 24.19 -0.87 -10.24
CA PHE A 71 23.61 -1.86 -11.16
C PHE A 71 22.09 -1.87 -11.04
N MET A 72 21.40 -2.44 -12.03
CA MET A 72 19.95 -2.62 -12.01
C MET A 72 19.60 -4.03 -11.56
N LEU A 73 18.61 -4.12 -10.66
CA LEU A 73 17.94 -5.34 -10.28
C LEU A 73 16.54 -5.36 -10.88
N GLU A 74 16.27 -6.36 -11.72
CA GLU A 74 14.96 -6.56 -12.34
C GLU A 74 14.16 -7.61 -11.56
N LEU A 75 13.03 -7.17 -11.01
CA LEU A 75 12.06 -7.94 -10.24
C LEU A 75 10.75 -8.06 -11.04
N PRO A 76 9.90 -9.06 -10.78
CA PRO A 76 8.57 -9.11 -11.40
C PRO A 76 7.78 -7.82 -11.14
N GLY A 77 7.51 -7.06 -12.21
CA GLY A 77 6.75 -5.81 -12.14
C GLY A 77 7.49 -4.60 -11.54
N MET A 78 8.79 -4.71 -11.29
CA MET A 78 9.61 -3.62 -10.75
C MET A 78 11.04 -3.70 -11.28
N GLU A 79 11.66 -2.54 -11.45
CA GLU A 79 13.09 -2.44 -11.71
C GLU A 79 13.68 -1.43 -10.73
N MET A 80 14.81 -1.78 -10.12
CA MET A 80 15.42 -0.99 -9.04
C MET A 80 16.91 -0.79 -9.33
N ALA A 81 17.39 0.45 -9.22
CA ALA A 81 18.81 0.71 -9.19
C ALA A 81 19.35 0.42 -7.78
N VAL A 82 20.37 -0.42 -7.69
CA VAL A 82 21.13 -0.66 -6.46
C VAL A 82 22.38 0.19 -6.52
N LEU A 83 22.54 1.05 -5.52
CA LEU A 83 23.66 1.97 -5.42
C LEU A 83 24.72 1.42 -4.47
N PRO A 84 26.01 1.72 -4.70
CA PRO A 84 27.07 1.34 -3.78
C PRO A 84 26.91 2.04 -2.42
N PRO A 85 27.41 1.44 -1.32
CA PRO A 85 27.31 2.04 0.02
C PRO A 85 27.88 3.46 0.13
N ALA A 86 28.87 3.80 -0.69
CA ALA A 86 29.48 5.13 -0.74
C ALA A 86 28.48 6.25 -1.11
N ASP A 87 27.40 5.93 -1.84
CA ASP A 87 26.41 6.92 -2.28
C ASP A 87 25.31 7.19 -1.24
N VAL A 88 25.28 6.45 -0.12
CA VAL A 88 24.19 6.54 0.87
C VAL A 88 24.05 7.95 1.44
N ASP A 89 25.16 8.60 1.78
CA ASP A 89 25.12 9.96 2.35
C ASP A 89 24.70 11.00 1.30
N THR A 90 25.14 10.82 0.05
CA THR A 90 24.70 11.65 -1.08
C THR A 90 23.18 11.55 -1.26
N ILE A 91 22.63 10.34 -1.30
CA ILE A 91 21.19 10.11 -1.46
C ILE A 91 20.40 10.65 -0.26
N ARG A 92 20.91 10.49 0.96
CA ARG A 92 20.28 11.02 2.18
C ARG A 92 20.19 12.55 2.15
N GLY A 93 21.18 13.23 1.57
CA GLY A 93 21.22 14.69 1.44
C GLY A 93 20.31 15.28 0.35
N LEU A 94 19.77 14.45 -0.55
CA LEU A 94 18.91 14.94 -1.64
C LEU A 94 17.53 15.37 -1.13
N PRO A 95 16.93 16.42 -1.72
CA PRO A 95 15.59 16.86 -1.35
C PRO A 95 14.52 15.84 -1.78
N GLU A 96 13.35 15.87 -1.10
CA GLU A 96 12.21 14.99 -1.44
C GLU A 96 11.73 15.16 -2.89
N SER A 97 12.00 16.30 -3.54
CA SER A 97 11.68 16.53 -4.96
C SER A 97 12.50 15.66 -5.92
N VAL A 98 13.68 15.19 -5.50
CA VAL A 98 14.58 14.36 -6.30
C VAL A 98 14.44 12.89 -5.92
N VAL A 99 14.48 12.58 -4.61
CA VAL A 99 14.32 11.21 -4.08
C VAL A 99 13.23 11.22 -3.02
N SER A 100 12.12 10.56 -3.29
CA SER A 100 10.97 10.50 -2.37
C SER A 100 10.59 9.07 -2.04
N ILE A 101 10.70 8.74 -0.75
CA ILE A 101 10.21 7.47 -0.22
C ILE A 101 8.68 7.34 -0.37
N LYS A 102 7.93 8.43 -0.23
CA LYS A 102 6.47 8.43 -0.38
C LYS A 102 6.06 8.13 -1.80
N LYS A 103 6.69 8.83 -2.77
CA LYS A 103 6.46 8.57 -4.19
C LYS A 103 6.83 7.14 -4.55
N HIS A 104 7.95 6.63 -4.04
CA HIS A 104 8.33 5.25 -4.21
C HIS A 104 7.26 4.30 -3.68
N HIS A 105 6.82 4.46 -2.43
CA HIS A 105 5.76 3.61 -1.85
C HIS A 105 4.46 3.69 -2.66
N TYR A 106 4.06 4.88 -3.12
CA TYR A 106 2.89 5.06 -3.97
C TYR A 106 3.01 4.29 -5.29
N ASP A 107 4.12 4.44 -6.01
CA ASP A 107 4.33 3.83 -7.32
C ASP A 107 4.53 2.31 -7.23
N VAL A 108 5.13 1.83 -6.15
CA VAL A 108 5.40 0.41 -5.91
C VAL A 108 4.16 -0.31 -5.43
N PHE A 109 3.57 0.15 -4.33
CA PHE A 109 2.38 -0.47 -3.73
C PHE A 109 1.07 -0.06 -4.42
N LEU A 110 1.14 0.74 -5.48
CA LEU A 110 -0.01 1.19 -6.26
C LEU A 110 -1.02 1.92 -5.37
N GLY A 111 -0.58 3.05 -4.82
CA GLY A 111 -1.33 3.86 -3.87
C GLY A 111 -2.71 4.27 -4.37
N GLU A 112 -2.95 4.33 -5.69
CA GLU A 112 -4.29 4.53 -6.24
C GLU A 112 -5.32 3.46 -5.83
N TYR A 113 -4.88 2.25 -5.49
CA TYR A 113 -5.72 1.13 -5.05
C TYR A 113 -5.52 0.78 -3.58
N THR A 114 -4.31 0.98 -3.06
CA THR A 114 -3.92 0.56 -1.70
C THR A 114 -3.83 1.71 -0.71
N TYR A 115 -3.98 2.96 -1.14
CA TYR A 115 -3.76 4.18 -0.35
C TYR A 115 -2.34 4.35 0.22
N MET A 116 -1.42 3.41 -0.05
CA MET A 116 -0.05 3.47 0.44
C MET A 116 0.73 4.57 -0.28
N GLY A 117 1.55 5.33 0.47
CA GLY A 117 2.34 6.44 -0.07
C GLY A 117 1.52 7.65 -0.52
N THR A 118 0.23 7.71 -0.17
CA THR A 118 -0.58 8.93 -0.38
C THR A 118 -0.03 10.09 0.42
N LYS A 119 -0.18 11.31 -0.11
CA LYS A 119 0.32 12.52 0.55
C LYS A 119 -0.50 12.79 1.82
N SER A 120 0.17 12.93 2.96
CA SER A 120 -0.43 13.37 4.22
C SER A 120 0.60 14.20 5.00
N ASP A 121 0.51 15.52 4.85
CA ASP A 121 1.44 16.46 5.49
C ASP A 121 1.26 16.44 7.02
N GLU A 122 0.04 16.15 7.49
CA GLU A 122 -0.29 15.99 8.89
C GLU A 122 0.41 14.77 9.50
N PHE A 123 0.40 13.63 8.78
CA PHE A 123 1.10 12.43 9.20
C PHE A 123 2.61 12.68 9.29
N ASP A 124 3.19 13.33 8.28
CA ASP A 124 4.62 13.64 8.26
C ASP A 124 5.04 14.55 9.42
N SER A 125 4.25 15.59 9.68
CA SER A 125 4.48 16.49 10.79
C SER A 125 4.32 15.78 12.14
N ALA A 126 3.29 14.95 12.29
CA ALA A 126 3.07 14.18 13.50
C ALA A 126 4.22 13.22 13.79
N MET A 127 4.73 12.51 12.78
CA MET A 127 5.86 11.61 12.93
C MET A 127 7.15 12.35 13.30
N ARG A 128 7.45 13.48 12.66
CA ARG A 128 8.70 14.24 12.91
C ARG A 128 8.69 15.01 14.22
N ASN A 129 7.53 15.57 14.60
CA ASN A 129 7.46 16.54 15.68
C ASN A 129 6.73 16.00 16.91
N VAL A 130 5.57 15.36 16.73
CA VAL A 130 4.72 14.95 17.85
C VAL A 130 5.26 13.67 18.48
N LEU A 131 5.51 12.64 17.66
CA LEU A 131 5.95 11.34 18.14
C LEU A 131 7.30 11.43 18.86
N THR A 132 8.27 12.13 18.27
CA THR A 132 9.61 12.30 18.85
C THR A 132 9.57 13.06 20.19
N ARG A 133 8.77 14.12 20.30
CA ARG A 133 8.64 14.89 21.57
C ARG A 133 7.91 14.11 22.66
N ASN A 134 6.97 13.25 22.28
CA ASN A 134 6.14 12.50 23.21
C ASN A 134 6.63 11.05 23.43
N THR A 135 7.89 10.75 23.11
CA THR A 135 8.47 9.41 23.27
C THR A 135 8.26 8.83 24.68
N PRO A 136 8.42 9.59 25.79
CA PRO A 136 8.17 9.04 27.13
C PRO A 136 6.72 8.55 27.32
N ALA A 137 5.73 9.37 26.94
CA ALA A 137 4.31 9.01 27.06
C ALA A 137 3.93 7.81 26.17
N VAL A 138 4.55 7.70 24.99
CA VAL A 138 4.38 6.55 24.10
C VAL A 138 4.97 5.28 24.71
N LEU A 139 6.13 5.39 25.37
CA LEU A 139 6.78 4.26 26.03
C LEU A 139 5.98 3.80 27.26
N GLU A 140 5.44 4.71 28.06
CA GLU A 140 4.51 4.39 29.15
C GLU A 140 3.29 3.63 28.62
N SER A 141 2.68 4.14 27.53
CA SER A 141 1.56 3.48 26.85
C SER A 141 1.91 2.08 26.36
N PHE A 142 3.15 1.83 25.98
CA PHE A 142 3.63 0.51 25.59
C PHE A 142 3.73 -0.42 26.80
N THR A 143 4.40 0.01 27.86
CA THR A 143 4.56 -0.80 29.08
C THR A 143 3.21 -1.27 29.63
N ASP A 144 2.22 -0.38 29.65
CA ASP A 144 0.84 -0.70 30.07
C ASP A 144 0.13 -1.72 29.18
N GLU A 145 0.54 -1.85 27.92
CA GLU A 145 -0.12 -2.70 26.92
C GLU A 145 0.60 -4.03 26.69
N VAL A 146 1.91 -4.13 26.96
CA VAL A 146 2.70 -5.34 26.67
C VAL A 146 2.06 -6.58 27.28
N GLU A 147 1.73 -6.53 28.57
CA GLU A 147 1.15 -7.68 29.28
C GLU A 147 -0.17 -8.11 28.62
N TYR A 148 -1.06 -7.16 28.37
CA TYR A 148 -2.33 -7.42 27.69
C TYR A 148 -2.11 -7.99 26.28
N ALA A 149 -1.22 -7.40 25.49
CA ALA A 149 -0.98 -7.78 24.12
C ALA A 149 -0.40 -9.20 24.01
N ILE A 150 0.54 -9.55 24.88
CA ILE A 150 1.13 -10.89 24.95
C ILE A 150 0.09 -11.90 25.44
N PHE A 151 -0.58 -11.62 26.56
CA PHE A 151 -1.57 -12.54 27.13
C PHE A 151 -2.74 -12.79 26.16
N ASN A 152 -3.27 -11.75 25.51
CA ASN A 152 -4.40 -11.88 24.58
C ASN A 152 -4.02 -12.48 23.20
N THR A 153 -2.73 -12.63 22.92
CA THR A 153 -2.26 -13.13 21.62
C THR A 153 -1.64 -14.52 21.72
N ILE A 154 -0.79 -14.73 22.73
CA ILE A 154 -0.03 -15.95 22.95
C ILE A 154 -0.69 -16.79 24.05
N GLY A 155 -1.30 -16.14 25.04
CA GLY A 155 -1.91 -16.79 26.20
C GLY A 155 -0.94 -16.92 27.39
N PRO A 156 -1.39 -17.51 28.50
CA PRO A 156 -0.57 -17.72 29.70
C PRO A 156 0.51 -18.80 29.54
N CYS A 157 0.46 -19.64 28.49
CA CYS A 157 1.44 -20.71 28.20
C CYS A 157 1.96 -21.48 29.43
N LYS A 158 1.05 -22.09 30.21
CA LYS A 158 1.43 -22.90 31.38
C LYS A 158 2.30 -24.11 31.00
N ASP A 159 2.08 -24.65 29.81
CA ASP A 159 2.86 -25.71 29.18
C ASP A 159 3.34 -25.25 27.78
N TRP A 160 4.28 -26.00 27.19
CA TRP A 160 4.77 -25.73 25.84
C TRP A 160 3.60 -25.63 24.85
N THR A 161 3.46 -24.47 24.22
CA THR A 161 2.33 -24.14 23.35
C THR A 161 2.83 -23.77 21.96
N PRO A 162 2.46 -24.51 20.90
CA PRO A 162 2.82 -24.14 19.54
C PRO A 162 2.03 -22.90 19.11
N ILE A 163 2.72 -21.91 18.56
CA ILE A 163 2.09 -20.68 18.03
C ILE A 163 2.54 -20.40 16.59
N ILE A 164 1.67 -19.73 15.83
CA ILE A 164 2.04 -19.17 14.53
C ILE A 164 2.71 -17.82 14.79
N ALA A 165 4.04 -17.84 14.94
CA ALA A 165 4.84 -16.67 15.33
C ALA A 165 4.50 -15.41 14.52
N ARG A 166 4.41 -15.50 13.19
CA ARG A 166 4.05 -14.36 12.33
C ARG A 166 2.68 -13.76 12.69
N LYS A 167 1.67 -14.61 12.90
CA LYS A 167 0.31 -14.14 13.24
C LYS A 167 0.31 -13.48 14.61
N ALA A 168 1.00 -14.08 15.57
CA ALA A 168 1.13 -13.54 16.93
C ALA A 168 1.84 -12.17 16.91
N MET A 169 3.00 -12.07 16.27
CA MET A 169 3.76 -10.82 16.21
C MET A 169 2.98 -9.69 15.52
N CYS A 170 2.25 -9.98 14.43
CA CYS A 170 1.41 -8.96 13.79
C CYS A 170 0.29 -8.46 14.72
N LYS A 171 -0.37 -9.35 15.46
CA LYS A 171 -1.44 -8.97 16.40
C LYS A 171 -0.88 -8.15 17.57
N VAL A 172 0.25 -8.57 18.15
CA VAL A 172 0.95 -7.81 19.20
C VAL A 172 1.32 -6.42 18.70
N ALA A 173 1.95 -6.32 17.52
CA ALA A 173 2.33 -5.03 16.93
C ALA A 173 1.12 -4.12 16.71
N SER A 174 -0.03 -4.66 16.27
CA SER A 174 -1.26 -3.89 16.09
C SER A 174 -1.84 -3.37 17.42
N LEU A 175 -1.81 -4.17 18.48
CA LEU A 175 -2.28 -3.77 19.81
C LEU A 175 -1.39 -2.67 20.40
N MET A 176 -0.08 -2.90 20.38
CA MET A 176 0.93 -1.97 20.90
C MET A 176 0.89 -0.61 20.18
N SER A 177 0.92 -0.61 18.85
CA SER A 177 0.84 0.63 18.05
C SER A 177 -0.54 1.30 18.19
N GLY A 178 -1.62 0.51 18.23
CA GLY A 178 -2.95 1.02 18.48
C GLY A 178 -3.04 1.78 19.81
N ARG A 179 -2.46 1.24 20.89
CA ARG A 179 -2.49 1.88 22.21
C ARG A 179 -1.85 3.26 22.18
N ALA A 180 -0.69 3.41 21.53
CA ALA A 180 -0.01 4.70 21.44
C ALA A 180 -0.71 5.69 20.51
N PHE A 181 -1.28 5.24 19.39
CA PHE A 181 -1.83 6.16 18.38
C PHE A 181 -3.29 6.51 18.57
N VAL A 182 -4.13 5.55 18.97
CA VAL A 182 -5.58 5.76 19.11
C VAL A 182 -6.07 5.61 20.54
N GLY A 183 -5.26 5.04 21.43
CA GLY A 183 -5.64 4.87 22.83
C GLY A 183 -6.75 3.84 23.05
N LEU A 184 -7.21 3.75 24.29
CA LEU A 184 -8.34 2.91 24.68
C LEU A 184 -9.67 3.67 24.52
N PRO A 185 -10.79 2.96 24.29
CA PRO A 185 -10.90 1.50 24.13
C PRO A 185 -10.58 1.01 22.72
N LEU A 186 -10.44 1.92 21.74
CA LEU A 186 -10.35 1.57 20.32
C LEU A 186 -9.17 0.66 19.98
N SER A 187 -8.01 0.83 20.63
CA SER A 187 -6.82 0.00 20.37
C SER A 187 -7.03 -1.49 20.59
N ARG A 188 -7.96 -1.88 21.47
CA ARG A 188 -8.29 -3.28 21.80
C ARG A 188 -9.54 -3.78 21.10
N GLU A 189 -10.20 -2.92 20.34
CA GLU A 189 -11.44 -3.26 19.67
C GLU A 189 -11.15 -4.29 18.55
N PRO A 190 -11.84 -5.46 18.53
CA PRO A 190 -11.46 -6.56 17.65
C PRO A 190 -11.44 -6.20 16.17
N ASP A 191 -12.42 -5.45 15.68
CA ASP A 191 -12.47 -5.09 14.27
C ASP A 191 -11.35 -4.11 13.90
N TRP A 192 -10.98 -3.19 14.79
CA TRP A 192 -9.83 -2.30 14.61
C TRP A 192 -8.54 -3.09 14.51
N VAL A 193 -8.30 -4.01 15.44
CA VAL A 193 -7.09 -4.86 15.46
C VAL A 193 -7.04 -5.73 14.21
N GLU A 194 -8.14 -6.38 13.86
CA GLU A 194 -8.21 -7.23 12.67
C GLU A 194 -7.99 -6.41 11.39
N ALA A 195 -8.60 -5.23 11.28
CA ALA A 195 -8.43 -4.35 10.13
C ALA A 195 -6.96 -3.96 9.96
N ASN A 196 -6.27 -3.55 11.04
CA ASN A 196 -4.86 -3.13 10.98
C ASN A 196 -3.91 -4.30 10.68
N VAL A 197 -4.12 -5.48 11.28
CA VAL A 197 -3.32 -6.69 10.99
C VAL A 197 -3.47 -7.12 9.53
N ASN A 198 -4.70 -7.12 9.02
CA ASN A 198 -4.99 -7.61 7.68
C ASN A 198 -4.65 -6.59 6.59
N TYR A 199 -4.68 -5.29 6.89
CA TYR A 199 -4.41 -4.22 5.91
C TYR A 199 -3.03 -4.40 5.25
N THR A 200 -1.97 -4.53 6.05
CA THR A 200 -0.59 -4.69 5.53
C THR A 200 -0.44 -5.96 4.67
N ALA A 201 -1.09 -7.04 5.07
CA ALA A 201 -1.10 -8.28 4.30
C ALA A 201 -1.85 -8.12 2.97
N ASP A 202 -2.98 -7.42 2.97
CA ASP A 202 -3.79 -7.17 1.79
C ASP A 202 -3.11 -6.18 0.84
N VAL A 203 -2.37 -5.18 1.33
CA VAL A 203 -1.53 -4.30 0.50
C VAL A 203 -0.48 -5.11 -0.26
N SER A 204 0.24 -5.99 0.44
CA SER A 204 1.27 -6.84 -0.16
C SER A 204 0.70 -7.74 -1.25
N LYS A 205 -0.45 -8.39 -0.98
CA LYS A 205 -1.13 -9.25 -1.97
C LYS A 205 -1.68 -8.44 -3.15
N ALA A 206 -2.30 -7.30 -2.89
CA ALA A 206 -2.87 -6.43 -3.92
C ALA A 206 -1.76 -5.96 -4.88
N TRP A 207 -0.65 -5.47 -4.35
CA TRP A 207 0.51 -5.05 -5.15
C TRP A 207 1.03 -6.18 -6.06
N MET A 208 1.27 -7.37 -5.49
CA MET A 208 1.81 -8.52 -6.23
C MET A 208 0.92 -8.92 -7.41
N ILE A 209 -0.41 -8.93 -7.22
CA ILE A 209 -1.37 -9.27 -8.29
C ILE A 209 -1.46 -8.13 -9.31
N LEU A 210 -1.63 -6.90 -8.84
CA LEU A 210 -1.90 -5.74 -9.70
C LEU A 210 -0.70 -5.39 -10.60
N LYS A 211 0.54 -5.61 -10.15
CA LYS A 211 1.74 -5.35 -10.98
C LYS A 211 1.84 -6.26 -12.19
N MET A 212 1.28 -7.47 -12.12
CA MET A 212 1.22 -8.39 -13.26
C MET A 212 0.17 -7.97 -14.30
N ILE A 213 -0.77 -7.10 -13.92
CA ILE A 213 -1.82 -6.60 -14.80
C ILE A 213 -1.33 -5.31 -15.50
N PRO A 214 -1.40 -5.24 -16.85
CA PRO A 214 -1.08 -4.02 -17.59
C PRO A 214 -1.92 -2.81 -17.14
N GLN A 215 -1.31 -1.63 -17.11
CA GLN A 215 -1.92 -0.42 -16.52
C GLN A 215 -3.34 -0.08 -17.04
N PRO A 216 -3.66 -0.16 -18.36
CA PRO A 216 -4.99 0.20 -18.84
C PRO A 216 -6.07 -0.76 -18.35
N ILE A 217 -5.76 -2.06 -18.32
CA ILE A 217 -6.68 -3.12 -17.88
C ILE A 217 -6.85 -3.05 -16.36
N ARG A 218 -5.79 -2.66 -15.65
CA ARG A 218 -5.78 -2.56 -14.19
C ARG A 218 -6.89 -1.66 -13.65
N PHE A 219 -7.19 -0.54 -14.31
CA PHE A 219 -8.26 0.37 -13.88
C PHE A 219 -9.63 -0.32 -13.82
N PHE A 220 -9.91 -1.20 -14.78
CA PHE A 220 -11.15 -1.93 -14.84
C PHE A 220 -11.17 -3.13 -13.89
N VAL A 221 -10.06 -3.85 -13.73
CA VAL A 221 -10.03 -5.10 -12.94
C VAL A 221 -9.83 -4.85 -11.45
N ALA A 222 -9.02 -3.85 -11.07
CA ALA A 222 -8.64 -3.61 -9.68
C ALA A 222 -9.84 -3.46 -8.71
N PRO A 223 -10.94 -2.74 -9.05
CA PRO A 223 -12.11 -2.64 -8.16
C PRO A 223 -12.82 -3.97 -7.88
N PHE A 224 -12.60 -4.99 -8.72
CA PHE A 224 -13.19 -6.32 -8.55
C PHE A 224 -12.30 -7.29 -7.78
N LEU A 225 -11.01 -6.96 -7.60
CA LEU A 225 -10.09 -7.80 -6.84
C LEU A 225 -10.49 -7.85 -5.36
N PRO A 226 -10.60 -9.05 -4.75
CA PRO A 226 -10.95 -9.20 -3.34
C PRO A 226 -10.03 -8.40 -2.40
N GLN A 227 -8.74 -8.32 -2.71
CA GLN A 227 -7.74 -7.63 -1.90
C GLN A 227 -7.98 -6.12 -1.90
N VAL A 228 -8.26 -5.52 -3.06
CA VAL A 228 -8.57 -4.08 -3.17
C VAL A 228 -9.90 -3.76 -2.48
N ARG A 229 -10.90 -4.63 -2.60
CA ARG A 229 -12.17 -4.50 -1.88
C ARG A 229 -11.97 -4.60 -0.36
N SER A 230 -11.10 -5.51 0.08
CA SER A 230 -10.73 -5.67 1.49
C SER A 230 -10.10 -4.40 2.06
N LEU A 231 -9.13 -3.83 1.34
CA LEU A 231 -8.47 -2.56 1.73
C LEU A 231 -9.46 -1.41 1.84
N LYS A 232 -10.37 -1.26 0.87
CA LYS A 232 -11.44 -0.25 0.93
C LYS A 232 -12.36 -0.45 2.12
N ARG A 233 -12.72 -1.70 2.42
CA ARG A 233 -13.58 -2.04 3.58
C ARG A 233 -12.88 -1.72 4.90
N GLN A 234 -11.62 -2.16 5.06
CA GLN A 234 -10.81 -1.89 6.26
C GLN A 234 -10.65 -0.39 6.49
N ARG A 235 -10.34 0.37 5.43
CA ARG A 235 -10.25 1.83 5.51
C ARG A 235 -11.56 2.47 5.95
N LYS A 236 -12.68 2.11 5.32
CA LYS A 236 -14.01 2.64 5.70
C LYS A 236 -14.34 2.33 7.16
N ASN A 237 -13.99 1.13 7.63
CA ASN A 237 -14.17 0.73 9.02
C ASN A 237 -13.33 1.59 9.97
N ASN A 238 -12.05 1.78 9.67
CA ASN A 238 -11.15 2.60 10.48
C ASN A 238 -11.58 4.07 10.51
N GLU A 239 -12.01 4.62 9.37
CA GLU A 239 -12.58 5.98 9.29
C GLU A 239 -13.81 6.13 10.18
N ALA A 240 -14.74 5.16 10.14
CA ALA A 240 -15.93 5.17 10.97
C ALA A 240 -15.62 5.09 12.47
N LYS A 241 -14.62 4.29 12.86
CA LYS A 241 -14.21 4.13 14.27
C LYS A 241 -13.39 5.31 14.80
N LEU A 242 -12.61 5.99 13.95
CA LEU A 242 -11.85 7.18 14.32
C LEU A 242 -12.72 8.45 14.39
N ALA A 243 -13.75 8.56 13.55
CA ALA A 243 -14.62 9.72 13.46
C ALA A 243 -15.12 10.25 14.83
N PRO A 244 -15.64 9.43 15.76
CA PRO A 244 -16.09 9.93 17.07
C PRO A 244 -14.95 10.51 17.91
N LEU A 245 -13.77 9.87 17.94
CA LEU A 245 -12.62 10.34 18.70
C LEU A 245 -12.11 11.70 18.19
N LEU A 246 -12.16 11.90 16.87
CA LEU A 246 -11.78 13.16 16.26
C LEU A 246 -12.78 14.28 16.60
N ARG A 247 -14.08 13.99 16.59
CA ARG A 247 -15.13 14.95 16.97
C ARG A 247 -14.97 15.38 18.44
N GLU A 248 -14.80 14.43 19.35
CA GLU A 248 -14.60 14.72 20.78
C GLU A 248 -13.37 15.63 21.02
N LYS A 249 -12.27 15.39 20.31
CA LYS A 249 -11.07 16.25 20.38
C LYS A 249 -11.30 17.66 19.82
N GLN A 250 -12.11 17.79 18.77
CA GLN A 250 -12.47 19.10 18.21
C GLN A 250 -13.35 19.89 19.18
N ASP A 251 -14.35 19.23 19.76
CA ASP A 251 -15.30 19.85 20.69
C ASP A 251 -14.57 20.34 21.96
N SER A 252 -13.74 19.49 22.57
CA SER A 252 -12.91 19.85 23.74
C SER A 252 -11.91 20.97 23.45
N SER A 253 -11.29 20.99 22.28
CA SER A 253 -10.40 22.07 21.87
C SER A 253 -11.14 23.40 21.68
N SER A 254 -12.39 23.37 21.22
CA SER A 254 -13.21 24.59 21.06
C SER A 254 -13.75 25.13 22.38
N ALA A 255 -14.02 24.24 23.35
CA ALA A 255 -14.44 24.63 24.70
C ALA A 255 -13.30 25.23 25.54
N THR A 256 -12.04 24.90 25.24
CA THR A 256 -10.87 25.42 25.97
C THR A 256 -10.37 26.77 25.40
N SER A 257 -10.79 27.14 24.20
CA SER A 257 -10.42 28.40 23.53
C SER A 257 -11.49 29.50 23.62
N ALA A 258 -12.61 29.22 24.29
CA ALA A 258 -13.68 30.15 24.61
C ALA A 258 -13.62 30.53 26.10
#